data_AF-A0AAD4HU01-F1
#
_entry.id   AF-A0AAD4HU01-F1
#
_cell.length_a   1.000
_cell.length_b   1.000
_cell.length_c   1.000
_cell.angle_alpha   90.00
_cell.angle_beta   90.00
_cell.angle_gamma   90.00
#
_symmetry.space_group_name_H-M   'P 1'
#
loop_
_entity.id
_entity.type
_entity.pdbx_description
1 polymer ?
#
loop_
_entity_poly.entity_id
_entity_poly.type
_entity_poly.pdbx_seq_one_letter_code
_entity_poly.pdbx_strand_id
1 'polypeptide(L)'
;MRPLTFLLGLATAIVVTANSARNAAPDGYWYEQIKHNGIYTDTTNPKYLVYRNVRDFGAKGDGTTDDSAAIQKAINTADGSTGTRSGASSYTGTPAVVYFPSGTYLLNTGLRNIMGTVLMGDPTNRPVLKAGSGFRDKVLLTGQATGTTGAYHTVVPPTYADYPLARVLNVKTVPSHPVLGDGKTDDTASLQAIITSAAQADQLLFFPQGTYILTDTLHLPPGSRLVGEAWTRLTPRGAKFKDAKKPRPMVRVGQPGDVGVAQMTDFLFYPAGSKEDVNLPGLVMVEVNMASARPGDVGFFNSHFLMVGGTARLCAHFTETASVYWENSWATAQDNSVSGPGFGEHHVLYQLNIHNAKDVFVGLEQGEAPYWHGQGNTLLPPAPFANSLRPSDPDFSWCPANDAKCRMALYQYVTNSTGVNLYGGAFWNFRAGASQGLCTGDCQTNAVLYENNQKLYSYGIGTINDKNMVLETGPGGNVKTVAAARDANFGSPLPGFTIHRPAFVAAYLRQGL
;
A
#
# COMPACT_ATOMS: atom_id res chain seq x y z
N MET A 1 31.49 11.45 -24.74
CA MET A 1 31.51 12.30 -23.51
C MET A 1 30.16 12.17 -22.84
N ARG A 2 30.07 12.31 -21.50
CA ARG A 2 28.78 12.45 -20.79
C ARG A 2 28.13 13.81 -21.14
N PRO A 3 26.82 13.99 -20.89
CA PRO A 3 26.42 14.49 -19.58
C PRO A 3 25.46 13.55 -18.82
N LEU A 4 25.29 13.91 -17.55
CA LEU A 4 24.52 13.25 -16.50
C LEU A 4 23.24 14.06 -16.25
N THR A 5 22.12 13.42 -15.90
CA THR A 5 21.14 14.04 -14.97
C THR A 5 20.42 12.95 -14.17
N PHE A 6 20.22 13.20 -12.88
CA PHE A 6 19.76 12.24 -11.86
C PHE A 6 18.94 13.02 -10.82
N LEU A 7 17.71 12.60 -10.49
CA LEU A 7 16.90 13.05 -9.34
C LEU A 7 15.77 11.99 -9.14
N LEU A 8 15.60 11.21 -8.06
CA LEU A 8 15.68 11.30 -6.57
C LEU A 8 14.41 11.84 -5.86
N GLY A 9 13.90 11.05 -4.90
CA GLY A 9 12.72 11.30 -4.03
C GLY A 9 11.80 10.05 -3.98
N LEU A 10 11.73 9.18 -2.95
CA LEU A 10 12.02 9.24 -1.51
C LEU A 10 10.94 10.00 -0.69
N ALA A 11 10.04 9.26 0.00
CA ALA A 11 9.67 9.47 1.43
C ALA A 11 8.52 8.58 1.95
N THR A 12 8.67 8.15 3.22
CA THR A 12 7.73 7.46 4.13
C THR A 12 6.82 8.44 4.89
N ALA A 13 5.78 7.99 5.63
CA ALA A 13 5.74 8.09 7.12
C ALA A 13 4.37 7.92 7.85
N ILE A 14 4.35 6.95 8.77
CA ILE A 14 4.17 7.02 10.24
C ILE A 14 3.78 8.39 10.95
N VAL A 15 2.79 8.50 11.91
CA VAL A 15 2.77 9.21 13.28
C VAL A 15 1.44 8.95 14.14
N VAL A 16 1.18 7.86 14.89
CA VAL A 16 1.51 7.40 16.27
C VAL A 16 0.65 7.98 17.42
N THR A 17 -0.16 7.14 18.11
CA THR A 17 -0.71 7.47 19.44
C THR A 17 0.30 7.13 20.54
N ALA A 18 0.74 8.16 21.26
CA ALA A 18 1.88 8.10 22.17
C ALA A 18 1.50 7.67 23.59
N ASN A 19 2.51 7.26 24.36
CA ASN A 19 2.49 7.32 25.81
C ASN A 19 3.76 8.02 26.33
N SER A 20 3.70 8.56 27.55
CA SER A 20 4.80 9.22 28.28
C SER A 20 5.42 10.45 27.60
N ALA A 21 4.84 11.63 27.85
CA ALA A 21 5.52 12.89 27.60
C ALA A 21 6.81 12.96 28.44
N ARG A 22 7.98 12.97 27.78
CA ARG A 22 9.24 13.34 28.42
C ARG A 22 9.14 14.83 28.77
N ASN A 23 9.63 15.23 29.95
CA ASN A 23 9.72 16.65 30.31
C ASN A 23 10.40 17.42 29.17
N ALA A 24 9.78 18.52 28.74
CA ALA A 24 10.31 19.36 27.68
C ALA A 24 11.72 19.84 28.01
N ALA A 25 12.57 19.98 26.99
CA ALA A 25 13.84 20.68 27.14
C ALA A 25 13.57 22.12 27.60
N PRO A 26 14.47 22.78 28.35
CA PRO A 26 14.29 24.16 28.80
C PRO A 26 13.98 25.14 27.66
N ASP A 27 14.49 24.83 26.46
CA ASP A 27 14.38 25.62 25.25
C ASP A 27 13.20 25.18 24.34
N GLY A 28 12.41 24.17 24.73
CA GLY A 28 11.30 23.62 23.94
C GLY A 28 11.73 22.62 22.85
N TYR A 29 10.85 22.32 21.90
CA TYR A 29 11.14 21.36 20.83
C TYR A 29 12.08 21.94 19.77
N TRP A 30 13.16 21.22 19.45
CA TRP A 30 14.22 21.67 18.53
C TRP A 30 13.73 22.12 17.15
N TYR A 31 12.61 21.57 16.65
CA TYR A 31 12.05 21.93 15.35
C TYR A 31 11.39 23.32 15.35
N GLU A 32 11.02 23.86 16.51
CA GLU A 32 10.57 25.27 16.65
C GLU A 32 11.76 26.23 16.50
N GLN A 33 12.93 25.83 16.97
CA GLN A 33 14.11 26.70 17.09
C GLN A 33 15.08 26.63 15.92
N ILE A 34 15.12 25.51 15.19
CA ILE A 34 16.03 25.34 14.06
C ILE A 34 15.73 26.36 12.95
N LYS A 35 16.78 26.92 12.34
CA LYS A 35 16.63 27.89 11.27
C LYS A 35 16.10 27.22 10.00
N HIS A 36 14.82 27.44 9.68
CA HIS A 36 14.16 26.91 8.48
C HIS A 36 14.50 27.72 7.21
N ASN A 37 15.74 27.61 6.73
CA ASN A 37 16.24 28.33 5.54
C ASN A 37 16.27 27.49 4.24
N GLY A 38 15.43 26.46 4.14
CA GLY A 38 15.29 25.65 2.93
C GLY A 38 14.64 26.41 1.77
N ILE A 39 15.11 26.16 0.55
CA ILE A 39 14.56 26.72 -0.69
C ILE A 39 13.79 25.61 -1.41
N TYR A 40 12.50 25.82 -1.68
CA TYR A 40 11.73 24.91 -2.52
C TYR A 40 11.89 25.29 -4.00
N THR A 41 12.50 24.41 -4.78
CA THR A 41 12.92 24.70 -6.17
C THR A 41 11.89 24.33 -7.23
N ASP A 42 10.85 23.59 -6.87
CA ASP A 42 9.79 23.12 -7.78
C ASP A 42 8.56 24.03 -7.73
N THR A 43 8.81 25.34 -7.85
CA THR A 43 7.77 26.36 -7.90
C THR A 43 8.27 27.59 -8.64
N THR A 44 7.37 28.30 -9.31
CA THR A 44 7.65 29.60 -9.92
C THR A 44 7.66 30.75 -8.89
N ASN A 45 7.34 30.49 -7.62
CA ASN A 45 7.37 31.50 -6.55
C ASN A 45 8.69 31.41 -5.74
N PRO A 46 9.67 32.31 -5.96
CA PRO A 46 10.95 32.28 -5.23
C PRO A 46 10.84 32.66 -3.75
N LYS A 47 9.65 33.04 -3.26
CA LYS A 47 9.36 33.34 -1.85
C LYS A 47 8.54 32.23 -1.18
N TYR A 48 8.38 31.07 -1.81
CA TYR A 48 7.56 30.00 -1.28
C TYR A 48 8.10 29.47 0.06
N LEU A 49 7.26 29.50 1.09
CA LEU A 49 7.59 28.99 2.42
C LEU A 49 7.22 27.51 2.50
N VAL A 50 8.15 26.65 2.93
CA VAL A 50 7.81 25.26 3.29
C VAL A 50 7.39 25.19 4.75
N TYR A 51 8.20 25.71 5.67
CA TYR A 51 7.87 25.80 7.10
C TYR A 51 7.07 27.08 7.42
N ARG A 52 6.11 26.99 8.33
CA ARG A 52 5.24 28.08 8.82
C ARG A 52 4.92 27.84 10.29
N ASN A 53 5.22 28.75 11.21
CA ASN A 53 4.77 28.66 12.60
C ASN A 53 3.45 29.41 12.76
N VAL A 54 2.40 28.81 13.34
CA VAL A 54 1.08 29.45 13.47
C VAL A 54 1.10 30.77 14.26
N ARG A 55 2.09 30.96 15.15
CA ARG A 55 2.29 32.23 15.88
C ARG A 55 2.67 33.39 14.95
N ASP A 56 3.40 33.13 13.87
CA ASP A 56 3.76 34.12 12.84
C ASP A 56 2.51 34.65 12.11
N PHE A 57 1.42 33.86 12.11
CA PHE A 57 0.13 34.21 11.51
C PHE A 57 -0.86 34.81 12.50
N GLY A 58 -0.45 34.99 13.77
CA GLY A 58 -1.20 35.67 14.82
C GLY A 58 -1.82 34.76 15.89
N ALA A 59 -1.69 33.43 15.77
CA ALA A 59 -2.26 32.50 16.74
C ALA A 59 -1.62 32.66 18.12
N LYS A 60 -2.41 32.62 19.19
CA LYS A 60 -1.97 32.85 20.57
C LYS A 60 -1.70 31.56 21.34
N GLY A 61 -2.56 30.55 21.19
CA GLY A 61 -2.44 29.31 21.95
C GLY A 61 -2.70 29.48 23.47
N ASP A 62 -3.46 30.51 23.87
CA ASP A 62 -3.72 30.88 25.27
C ASP A 62 -4.99 30.22 25.88
N GLY A 63 -5.76 29.49 25.08
CA GLY A 63 -6.99 28.79 25.47
C GLY A 63 -8.25 29.65 25.50
N THR A 64 -8.16 30.92 25.12
CA THR A 64 -9.20 31.96 25.20
C THR A 64 -9.38 32.78 23.91
N THR A 65 -8.30 33.07 23.17
CA THR A 65 -8.31 33.80 21.89
C THR A 65 -8.67 32.85 20.75
N ASP A 66 -9.56 33.28 19.86
CA ASP A 66 -9.96 32.52 18.66
C ASP A 66 -8.87 32.52 17.58
N ASP A 67 -8.14 31.41 17.49
CA ASP A 67 -7.00 31.21 16.61
C ASP A 67 -7.39 30.65 15.22
N SER A 68 -8.68 30.36 14.98
CA SER A 68 -9.16 29.71 13.74
C SER A 68 -8.69 30.42 12.47
N ALA A 69 -8.80 31.75 12.41
CA ALA A 69 -8.42 32.52 11.23
C ALA A 69 -6.90 32.56 11.00
N ALA A 70 -6.11 32.66 12.07
CA ALA A 70 -4.65 32.66 12.00
C ALA A 70 -4.10 31.32 11.49
N ILE A 71 -4.62 30.22 12.02
CA ILE A 71 -4.22 28.87 11.62
C ILE A 71 -4.65 28.56 10.18
N GLN A 72 -5.85 28.95 9.77
CA GLN A 72 -6.29 28.77 8.37
C GLN A 72 -5.44 29.59 7.39
N LYS A 73 -5.00 30.80 7.77
CA LYS A 73 -4.07 31.61 6.97
C LYS A 73 -2.72 30.91 6.80
N ALA A 74 -2.19 30.29 7.86
CA ALA A 74 -0.96 29.51 7.80
C ALA A 74 -1.09 28.32 6.80
N ILE A 75 -2.21 27.61 6.79
CA ILE A 75 -2.45 26.49 5.85
C ILE A 75 -2.48 26.98 4.39
N ASN A 76 -3.15 28.11 4.13
CA ASN A 76 -3.47 28.58 2.78
C ASN A 76 -2.32 29.32 2.08
N THR A 77 -1.44 29.98 2.84
CA THR A 77 -0.46 30.92 2.26
C THR A 77 0.70 30.22 1.53
N ALA A 78 1.10 30.77 0.39
CA ALA A 78 2.28 30.35 -0.35
C ALA A 78 3.57 31.03 0.16
N ASP A 79 3.49 32.32 0.53
CA ASP A 79 4.65 33.19 0.77
C ASP A 79 4.65 33.88 2.15
N GLY A 80 3.74 33.49 3.05
CA GLY A 80 3.56 34.09 4.37
C GLY A 80 2.66 35.35 4.38
N SER A 81 2.24 35.83 3.20
CA SER A 81 1.49 37.08 3.05
C SER A 81 0.14 36.86 2.35
N THR A 82 -0.10 37.51 1.20
CA THR A 82 -1.33 37.40 0.39
C THR A 82 -1.27 36.29 -0.65
N GLY A 83 -0.09 35.73 -0.95
CA GLY A 83 0.03 34.63 -1.89
C GLY A 83 -0.73 33.40 -1.39
N THR A 84 -1.58 32.82 -2.23
CA THR A 84 -2.33 31.59 -1.93
C THR A 84 -1.72 30.42 -2.69
N ARG A 85 -1.65 29.23 -2.08
CA ARG A 85 -1.08 28.03 -2.71
C ARG A 85 -1.91 27.61 -3.93
N SER A 86 -1.24 27.20 -5.01
CA SER A 86 -1.93 26.67 -6.20
C SER A 86 -2.72 25.42 -5.82
N GLY A 87 -4.01 25.37 -6.14
CA GLY A 87 -4.90 24.26 -5.77
C GLY A 87 -5.49 24.31 -4.35
N ALA A 88 -5.53 25.49 -3.70
CA ALA A 88 -6.05 25.68 -2.33
C ALA A 88 -7.53 25.29 -2.07
N SER A 89 -8.22 24.69 -3.03
CA SER A 89 -9.54 24.06 -2.86
C SER A 89 -9.50 22.60 -2.38
N SER A 90 -8.38 21.87 -2.56
CA SER A 90 -8.28 20.45 -2.14
C SER A 90 -6.87 19.85 -2.14
N TYR A 91 -6.12 20.01 -3.23
CA TYR A 91 -4.79 19.40 -3.44
C TYR A 91 -3.81 20.41 -4.01
N THR A 92 -2.56 20.39 -3.53
CA THR A 92 -1.48 21.19 -4.09
C THR A 92 -0.23 20.35 -4.33
N GLY A 93 0.42 20.57 -5.48
CA GLY A 93 1.75 20.03 -5.77
C GLY A 93 2.87 20.70 -4.96
N THR A 94 2.56 21.75 -4.19
CA THR A 94 3.55 22.51 -3.41
C THR A 94 3.48 22.14 -1.91
N PRO A 95 4.51 21.51 -1.31
CA PRO A 95 4.44 20.96 0.03
C PRO A 95 4.46 22.05 1.11
N ALA A 96 3.91 21.76 2.30
CA ALA A 96 3.95 22.66 3.44
C ALA A 96 4.06 21.90 4.77
N VAL A 97 4.71 22.53 5.74
CA VAL A 97 4.64 22.20 7.17
C VAL A 97 4.05 23.39 7.90
N VAL A 98 2.95 23.19 8.62
CA VAL A 98 2.37 24.15 9.55
C VAL A 98 2.64 23.67 10.97
N TYR A 99 3.50 24.40 11.67
CA TYR A 99 3.99 24.05 12.99
C TYR A 99 3.19 24.75 14.10
N PHE A 100 2.85 23.98 15.13
CA PHE A 100 2.12 24.39 16.32
C PHE A 100 3.03 24.27 17.56
N PRO A 101 3.56 25.39 18.06
CA PRO A 101 4.18 25.45 19.39
C PRO A 101 3.23 24.98 20.49
N SER A 102 3.77 24.62 21.65
CA SER A 102 2.93 24.28 22.80
C SER A 102 1.94 25.39 23.18
N GLY A 103 0.72 25.00 23.53
CA GLY A 103 -0.39 25.91 23.84
C GLY A 103 -1.77 25.26 23.65
N THR A 104 -2.83 25.96 24.03
CA THR A 104 -4.22 25.60 23.72
C THR A 104 -4.80 26.60 22.73
N TYR A 105 -4.99 26.20 21.48
CA TYR A 105 -5.51 27.05 20.43
C TYR A 105 -7.03 26.93 20.43
N LEU A 106 -7.74 27.99 20.83
CA LEU A 106 -9.20 28.00 20.81
C LEU A 106 -9.67 28.21 19.36
N LEU A 107 -10.67 27.45 18.93
CA LEU A 107 -11.22 27.50 17.58
C LEU A 107 -12.73 27.71 17.65
N ASN A 108 -13.26 28.76 17.03
CA ASN A 108 -14.71 28.92 16.84
C ASN A 108 -15.21 28.46 15.46
N THR A 109 -14.32 28.28 14.48
CA THR A 109 -14.64 27.69 13.16
C THR A 109 -13.70 26.55 12.81
N GLY A 110 -14.20 25.55 12.08
CA GLY A 110 -13.44 24.38 11.66
C GLY A 110 -12.33 24.71 10.67
N LEU A 111 -11.18 24.05 10.82
CA LEU A 111 -10.01 24.21 9.96
C LEU A 111 -10.08 23.26 8.76
N ARG A 112 -9.68 23.73 7.57
CA ARG A 112 -9.58 22.94 6.33
C ARG A 112 -8.12 22.76 5.96
N ASN A 113 -7.61 21.54 6.06
CA ASN A 113 -6.26 21.19 5.63
C ASN A 113 -6.24 20.84 4.13
N ILE A 114 -5.23 21.33 3.41
CA ILE A 114 -5.03 21.08 1.97
C ILE A 114 -4.11 19.86 1.83
N MET A 115 -4.43 18.90 0.94
CA MET A 115 -3.54 17.75 0.69
C MET A 115 -2.17 18.22 0.19
N GLY A 116 -1.10 17.67 0.74
CA GLY A 116 0.26 18.22 0.63
C GLY A 116 0.67 19.14 1.80
N THR A 117 -0.04 19.10 2.93
CA THR A 117 0.25 19.90 4.12
C THR A 117 0.39 19.02 5.36
N VAL A 118 1.58 19.03 5.96
CA VAL A 118 1.87 18.40 7.25
C VAL A 118 1.52 19.39 8.36
N LEU A 119 0.64 18.98 9.28
CA LEU A 119 0.43 19.71 10.53
C LEU A 119 1.31 19.05 11.60
N MET A 120 2.22 19.82 12.21
CA MET A 120 3.19 19.30 13.17
C MET A 120 3.08 20.06 14.49
N GLY A 121 2.84 19.36 15.60
CA GLY A 121 2.87 19.96 16.94
C GLY A 121 4.20 19.72 17.65
N ASP A 122 4.52 20.55 18.65
CA ASP A 122 5.50 20.21 19.68
C ASP A 122 5.16 18.82 20.29
N PRO A 123 6.02 17.79 20.15
CA PRO A 123 5.76 16.46 20.69
C PRO A 123 6.12 16.35 22.19
N THR A 124 6.87 17.32 22.73
CA THR A 124 7.32 17.36 24.13
C THR A 124 6.28 18.00 25.05
N ASN A 125 5.53 18.99 24.56
CA ASN A 125 4.35 19.51 25.24
C ASN A 125 3.22 19.78 24.24
N ARG A 126 2.41 18.73 23.99
CA ARG A 126 1.50 18.62 22.84
C ARG A 126 0.51 19.80 22.76
N PRO A 127 0.46 20.53 21.63
CA PRO A 127 -0.54 21.57 21.44
C PRO A 127 -1.96 20.97 21.41
N VAL A 128 -2.91 21.68 22.01
CA VAL A 128 -4.32 21.29 22.06
C VAL A 128 -5.10 22.22 21.14
N LEU A 129 -5.71 21.67 20.09
CA LEU A 129 -6.74 22.38 19.33
C LEU A 129 -8.07 22.18 20.06
N LYS A 130 -8.69 23.27 20.54
CA LYS A 130 -9.85 23.23 21.44
C LYS A 130 -11.05 23.93 20.80
N ALA A 131 -12.17 23.22 20.67
CA ALA A 131 -13.43 23.85 20.27
C ALA A 131 -13.87 24.89 21.31
N GLY A 132 -14.14 26.12 20.88
CA GLY A 132 -14.76 27.15 21.70
C GLY A 132 -16.24 26.85 21.97
N SER A 133 -16.81 27.47 23.00
CA SER A 133 -18.26 27.40 23.28
C SER A 133 -19.11 27.99 22.13
N GLY A 134 -18.50 28.84 21.30
CA GLY A 134 -19.06 29.39 20.08
C GLY A 134 -19.01 28.46 18.86
N PHE A 135 -18.33 27.31 18.91
CA PHE A 135 -18.12 26.42 17.76
C PHE A 135 -19.44 25.84 17.22
N ARG A 136 -19.65 25.87 15.90
CA ARG A 136 -20.88 25.37 15.24
C ARG A 136 -20.66 24.39 14.08
N ASP A 137 -19.42 24.19 13.64
CA ASP A 137 -19.10 23.25 12.57
C ASP A 137 -19.14 21.78 13.04
N LYS A 138 -19.16 20.83 12.10
CA LYS A 138 -19.25 19.39 12.42
C LYS A 138 -17.92 18.76 12.87
N VAL A 139 -16.77 19.35 12.50
CA VAL A 139 -15.43 18.89 12.87
C VAL A 139 -14.48 20.06 13.06
N LEU A 140 -13.60 19.92 14.05
CA LEU A 140 -12.56 20.87 14.41
C LEU A 140 -11.51 21.08 13.29
N LEU A 141 -11.14 19.98 12.64
CA LEU A 141 -10.17 19.92 11.55
C LEU A 141 -10.68 18.90 10.52
N THR A 142 -10.75 19.30 9.25
CA THR A 142 -11.03 18.41 8.12
C THR A 142 -9.87 18.46 7.13
N GLY A 143 -9.26 17.31 6.84
CA GLY A 143 -8.50 17.14 5.61
C GLY A 143 -9.51 16.91 4.49
N GLN A 144 -9.87 17.95 3.76
CA GLN A 144 -11.06 17.89 2.91
C GLN A 144 -10.76 17.34 1.50
N ALA A 145 -10.85 16.01 1.38
CA ALA A 145 -11.98 15.49 0.61
C ALA A 145 -13.20 15.45 1.54
N THR A 146 -14.40 15.75 1.05
CA THR A 146 -15.62 15.92 1.89
C THR A 146 -15.89 14.73 2.82
N GLY A 147 -15.87 14.93 4.14
CA GLY A 147 -16.34 13.89 5.06
C GLY A 147 -16.27 14.22 6.56
N THR A 148 -17.42 14.11 7.24
CA THR A 148 -17.55 13.79 8.67
C THR A 148 -18.53 12.62 8.73
N THR A 149 -18.36 11.66 9.66
CA THR A 149 -19.07 10.35 9.75
C THR A 149 -18.48 9.23 8.87
N GLY A 150 -18.33 8.02 9.42
CA GLY A 150 -18.08 6.79 8.65
C GLY A 150 -16.73 6.67 7.94
N ALA A 151 -15.63 7.18 8.51
CA ALA A 151 -14.30 7.07 7.90
C ALA A 151 -13.66 5.69 8.11
N TYR A 152 -12.86 5.23 7.13
CA TYR A 152 -12.05 4.02 7.24
C TYR A 152 -10.90 4.21 8.25
N HIS A 153 -10.54 3.13 8.96
CA HIS A 153 -9.47 3.17 9.97
C HIS A 153 -8.09 3.21 9.29
N THR A 154 -7.39 4.33 9.43
CA THR A 154 -5.99 4.46 9.02
C THR A 154 -5.08 4.11 10.19
N VAL A 155 -4.27 3.08 10.03
CA VAL A 155 -3.19 2.74 10.95
C VAL A 155 -1.99 3.53 10.50
N VAL A 156 -1.33 4.14 11.46
CA VAL A 156 -0.03 4.69 11.18
C VAL A 156 1.02 3.56 11.12
N PRO A 157 1.90 3.54 10.11
CA PRO A 157 3.11 2.71 10.13
C PRO A 157 3.93 2.86 11.44
N PRO A 158 4.65 1.85 11.95
CA PRO A 158 5.43 2.02 13.18
C PRO A 158 6.83 2.61 12.94
N THR A 159 7.22 3.64 13.72
CA THR A 159 8.63 4.12 13.83
C THR A 159 9.44 3.33 14.87
N TYR A 160 8.76 2.62 15.77
CA TYR A 160 9.34 2.00 16.98
C TYR A 160 10.13 2.97 17.90
N ALA A 161 9.81 4.27 17.88
CA ALA A 161 10.48 5.30 18.70
C ALA A 161 10.25 5.14 20.22
N ASP A 162 9.33 4.25 20.59
CA ASP A 162 9.04 3.76 21.94
C ASP A 162 10.01 2.67 22.43
N TYR A 163 10.73 1.98 21.52
CA TYR A 163 11.73 0.98 21.87
C TYR A 163 13.07 1.63 22.27
N PRO A 164 13.55 1.47 23.52
CA PRO A 164 14.91 1.88 23.87
C PRO A 164 15.93 0.93 23.23
N LEU A 165 17.15 1.40 22.97
CA LEU A 165 18.21 0.63 22.28
C LEU A 165 18.46 -0.76 22.91
N ALA A 166 18.38 -0.90 24.24
CA ALA A 166 18.53 -2.18 24.94
C ALA A 166 17.43 -3.23 24.62
N ARG A 167 16.34 -2.81 23.98
CA ARG A 167 15.24 -3.66 23.49
C ARG A 167 15.28 -3.88 21.98
N VAL A 168 16.30 -3.34 21.29
CA VAL A 168 16.54 -3.55 19.85
C VAL A 168 17.64 -4.59 19.69
N LEU A 169 17.35 -5.69 19.00
CA LEU A 169 18.28 -6.78 18.75
C LEU A 169 18.64 -6.81 17.26
N ASN A 170 19.92 -6.62 16.94
CA ASN A 170 20.44 -6.78 15.59
C ASN A 170 20.62 -8.28 15.29
N VAL A 171 19.96 -8.78 14.23
CA VAL A 171 19.98 -10.20 13.88
C VAL A 171 21.39 -10.74 13.58
N LYS A 172 22.33 -9.89 13.16
CA LYS A 172 23.71 -10.29 12.84
C LYS A 172 24.63 -10.35 14.08
N THR A 173 24.16 -9.93 15.27
CA THR A 173 25.00 -9.84 16.49
C THR A 173 24.70 -10.91 17.53
N VAL A 174 23.99 -12.00 17.18
CA VAL A 174 23.65 -13.10 18.10
C VAL A 174 24.64 -14.26 17.91
N PRO A 175 25.63 -14.48 18.80
CA PRO A 175 26.74 -15.39 18.51
C PRO A 175 26.34 -16.88 18.42
N SER A 176 25.27 -17.28 19.09
CA SER A 176 24.73 -18.65 19.02
C SER A 176 23.94 -18.94 17.75
N HIS A 177 23.55 -17.90 17.00
CA HIS A 177 22.69 -17.96 15.82
C HIS A 177 23.26 -17.03 14.74
N PRO A 178 24.40 -17.38 14.11
CA PRO A 178 25.03 -16.53 13.10
C PRO A 178 24.08 -16.32 11.92
N VAL A 179 23.88 -15.06 11.55
CA VAL A 179 23.11 -14.61 10.38
C VAL A 179 24.02 -13.73 9.54
N LEU A 180 24.21 -14.06 8.27
CA LEU A 180 25.14 -13.34 7.40
C LEU A 180 24.43 -12.32 6.50
N GLY A 181 23.28 -12.67 5.92
CA GLY A 181 22.60 -11.84 4.91
C GLY A 181 23.48 -11.59 3.67
N ASP A 182 24.29 -12.58 3.28
CA ASP A 182 25.32 -12.51 2.22
C ASP A 182 24.82 -12.95 0.82
N GLY A 183 23.56 -13.39 0.73
CA GLY A 183 22.95 -13.92 -0.49
C GLY A 183 23.38 -15.34 -0.88
N LYS A 184 24.03 -16.08 0.03
CA LYS A 184 24.54 -17.45 -0.20
C LYS A 184 24.24 -18.40 0.96
N THR A 185 24.46 -17.92 2.18
CA THR A 185 24.30 -18.66 3.42
C THR A 185 22.83 -18.78 3.77
N ASP A 186 22.38 -20.00 4.06
CA ASP A 186 21.03 -20.27 4.55
C ASP A 186 20.88 -19.74 5.98
N ASP A 187 20.24 -18.58 6.11
CA ASP A 187 20.04 -17.88 7.38
C ASP A 187 18.80 -18.41 8.14
N THR A 188 18.01 -19.35 7.56
CA THR A 188 16.67 -19.72 8.05
C THR A 188 16.65 -20.15 9.51
N ALA A 189 17.53 -21.08 9.89
CA ALA A 189 17.51 -21.67 11.25
C ALA A 189 17.93 -20.65 12.32
N SER A 190 18.96 -19.84 12.03
CA SER A 190 19.42 -18.76 12.91
C SER A 190 18.35 -17.68 13.07
N LEU A 191 17.77 -17.20 11.96
CA LEU A 191 16.69 -16.22 11.99
C LEU A 191 15.47 -16.73 12.75
N GLN A 192 15.07 -17.99 12.57
CA GLN A 192 13.93 -18.57 13.30
C GLN A 192 14.15 -18.58 14.82
N ALA A 193 15.35 -18.94 15.28
CA ALA A 193 15.69 -18.92 16.71
C ALA A 193 15.68 -17.50 17.29
N ILE A 194 16.24 -16.54 16.56
CA ILE A 194 16.26 -15.12 16.94
C ILE A 194 14.85 -14.53 16.99
N ILE A 195 14.00 -14.82 15.99
CA ILE A 195 12.61 -14.34 15.93
C ILE A 195 11.79 -14.89 17.09
N THR A 196 11.91 -16.19 17.38
CA THR A 196 11.16 -16.83 18.46
C THR A 196 11.52 -16.24 19.83
N SER A 197 12.82 -16.05 20.10
CA SER A 197 13.30 -15.49 21.36
C SER A 197 13.00 -13.99 21.51
N ALA A 198 13.16 -13.20 20.45
CA ALA A 198 12.85 -11.77 20.47
C ALA A 198 11.36 -11.49 20.67
N ALA A 199 10.47 -12.26 20.03
CA ALA A 199 9.02 -12.11 20.23
C ALA A 199 8.62 -12.43 21.68
N GLN A 200 9.16 -13.51 22.27
CA GLN A 200 8.94 -13.86 23.68
C GLN A 200 9.50 -12.81 24.65
N ALA A 201 10.62 -12.19 24.30
CA ALA A 201 11.23 -11.12 25.09
C ALA A 201 10.57 -9.75 24.87
N ASP A 202 9.67 -9.59 23.89
CA ASP A 202 9.16 -8.30 23.36
C ASP A 202 10.30 -7.34 22.93
N GLN A 203 11.23 -7.85 22.12
CA GLN A 203 12.29 -7.08 21.48
C GLN A 203 11.94 -6.71 20.04
N LEU A 204 12.40 -5.53 19.61
CA LEU A 204 12.40 -5.13 18.20
C LEU A 204 13.59 -5.79 17.49
N LEU A 205 13.35 -6.44 16.37
CA LEU A 205 14.41 -6.99 15.53
C LEU A 205 14.84 -6.00 14.46
N PHE A 206 16.10 -5.59 14.52
CA PHE A 206 16.75 -4.83 13.46
C PHE A 206 17.45 -5.79 12.49
N PHE A 207 17.09 -5.69 11.21
CA PHE A 207 17.70 -6.41 10.11
C PHE A 207 18.55 -5.44 9.27
N PRO A 208 19.88 -5.42 9.45
CA PRO A 208 20.77 -4.64 8.59
C PRO A 208 20.58 -4.96 7.11
N GLN A 209 21.06 -4.09 6.22
CA GLN A 209 21.02 -4.33 4.79
C GLN A 209 21.67 -5.69 4.43
N GLY A 210 21.03 -6.44 3.54
CA GLY A 210 21.52 -7.77 3.16
C GLY A 210 20.56 -8.56 2.27
N THR A 211 21.00 -9.75 1.87
CA THR A 211 20.17 -10.77 1.22
C THR A 211 20.17 -12.02 2.10
N TYR A 212 19.07 -12.26 2.79
CA TYR A 212 18.91 -13.36 3.71
C TYR A 212 18.27 -14.52 2.96
N ILE A 213 19.01 -15.63 2.78
CA ILE A 213 18.50 -16.80 2.08
C ILE A 213 17.63 -17.62 3.03
N LEU A 214 16.42 -17.94 2.57
CA LEU A 214 15.47 -18.78 3.28
C LEU A 214 15.22 -20.08 2.50
N THR A 215 15.64 -21.23 3.02
CA THR A 215 15.34 -22.55 2.41
C THR A 215 14.12 -23.24 3.02
N ASP A 216 13.53 -22.65 4.05
CA ASP A 216 12.28 -23.06 4.68
C ASP A 216 11.43 -21.86 5.09
N THR A 217 10.20 -22.12 5.54
CA THR A 217 9.26 -21.18 6.12
C THR A 217 9.84 -20.55 7.39
N LEU A 218 9.99 -19.23 7.38
CA LEU A 218 10.28 -18.40 8.53
C LEU A 218 8.97 -18.00 9.21
N HIS A 219 8.75 -18.47 10.44
CA HIS A 219 7.55 -18.21 11.21
C HIS A 219 7.73 -17.01 12.14
N LEU A 220 6.84 -16.02 12.03
CA LEU A 220 6.70 -14.91 12.96
C LEU A 220 5.59 -15.24 13.97
N PRO A 221 5.89 -15.59 15.23
CA PRO A 221 4.88 -15.78 16.26
C PRO A 221 4.28 -14.43 16.73
N PRO A 222 3.15 -14.43 17.45
CA PRO A 222 2.61 -13.21 18.07
C PRO A 222 3.65 -12.49 18.94
N GLY A 223 3.70 -11.16 18.84
CA GLY A 223 4.70 -10.29 19.48
C GLY A 223 5.85 -9.88 18.56
N SER A 224 5.99 -10.51 17.39
CA SER A 224 7.07 -10.22 16.42
C SER A 224 7.03 -8.78 15.91
N ARG A 225 8.15 -8.05 16.02
CA ARG A 225 8.33 -6.73 15.38
C ARG A 225 9.68 -6.68 14.68
N LEU A 226 9.66 -6.45 13.38
CA LEU A 226 10.82 -6.50 12.50
C LEU A 226 10.94 -5.18 11.72
N VAL A 227 12.15 -4.62 11.67
CA VAL A 227 12.50 -3.45 10.86
C VAL A 227 13.73 -3.74 10.01
N GLY A 228 13.62 -3.51 8.71
CA GLY A 228 14.72 -3.57 7.75
C GLY A 228 15.51 -2.26 7.65
N GLU A 229 16.67 -2.33 7.00
CA GLU A 229 17.53 -1.19 6.70
C GLU A 229 17.61 -1.04 5.17
N ALA A 230 16.67 -0.26 4.63
CA ALA A 230 16.50 0.10 3.22
C ALA A 230 16.32 -1.09 2.24
N TRP A 231 17.36 -1.89 2.00
CA TRP A 231 17.39 -3.00 1.04
C TRP A 231 17.58 -4.35 1.74
N THR A 232 16.83 -4.57 2.82
CA THR A 232 16.75 -5.85 3.54
C THR A 232 15.91 -6.84 2.75
N ARG A 233 16.56 -7.80 2.09
CA ARG A 233 15.91 -8.78 1.19
C ARG A 233 15.75 -10.14 1.83
N LEU A 234 14.53 -10.67 1.84
CA LEU A 234 14.25 -12.08 2.12
C LEU A 234 14.12 -12.82 0.79
N THR A 235 14.99 -13.82 0.56
CA THR A 235 15.09 -14.52 -0.72
C THR A 235 14.88 -16.03 -0.54
N PRO A 236 13.80 -16.61 -1.09
CA PRO A 236 13.52 -18.04 -0.99
C PRO A 236 14.44 -18.84 -1.91
N ARG A 237 14.86 -20.03 -1.45
CA ARG A 237 15.64 -21.00 -2.23
C ARG A 237 15.20 -22.44 -1.94
N GLY A 238 15.58 -23.35 -2.84
CA GLY A 238 15.46 -24.80 -2.62
C GLY A 238 14.11 -25.42 -2.97
N ALA A 239 14.03 -26.74 -2.84
CA ALA A 239 12.93 -27.54 -3.38
C ALA A 239 11.57 -27.34 -2.66
N LYS A 240 11.57 -26.85 -1.41
CA LYS A 240 10.35 -26.70 -0.58
C LYS A 240 9.32 -25.71 -1.16
N PHE A 241 9.73 -24.86 -2.11
CA PHE A 241 8.87 -23.88 -2.78
C PHE A 241 8.59 -24.22 -4.26
N LYS A 242 9.01 -25.40 -4.75
CA LYS A 242 8.89 -25.78 -6.18
C LYS A 242 7.58 -26.49 -6.57
N ASP A 243 6.82 -27.04 -5.61
CA ASP A 243 5.59 -27.78 -5.91
C ASP A 243 4.35 -26.87 -5.91
N ALA A 244 3.84 -26.52 -7.09
CA ALA A 244 2.64 -25.71 -7.26
C ALA A 244 1.36 -26.33 -6.67
N LYS A 245 1.33 -27.66 -6.50
CA LYS A 245 0.21 -28.39 -5.87
C LYS A 245 0.32 -28.42 -4.35
N LYS A 246 1.48 -28.09 -3.78
CA LYS A 246 1.74 -28.00 -2.35
C LYS A 246 2.38 -26.65 -2.00
N PRO A 247 1.66 -25.53 -2.23
CA PRO A 247 2.21 -24.22 -2.01
C PRO A 247 2.61 -24.01 -0.55
N ARG A 248 3.74 -23.33 -0.32
CA ARG A 248 4.36 -23.16 1.00
C ARG A 248 4.75 -21.68 1.21
N PRO A 249 4.44 -21.08 2.37
CA PRO A 249 4.92 -19.75 2.70
C PRO A 249 6.44 -19.71 2.94
N MET A 250 7.10 -18.69 2.43
CA MET A 250 8.45 -18.30 2.85
C MET A 250 8.39 -17.59 4.20
N VAL A 251 7.44 -16.67 4.41
CA VAL A 251 7.16 -16.06 5.72
C VAL A 251 5.74 -16.41 6.15
N ARG A 252 5.57 -16.97 7.35
CA ARG A 252 4.26 -17.26 7.96
C ARG A 252 4.05 -16.44 9.23
N VAL A 253 3.08 -15.53 9.19
CA VAL A 253 2.75 -14.62 10.29
C VAL A 253 1.60 -15.19 11.12
N GLY A 254 1.92 -15.68 12.32
CA GLY A 254 1.01 -16.40 13.20
C GLY A 254 0.53 -17.75 12.66
N GLN A 255 -0.15 -18.49 13.52
CA GLN A 255 -0.97 -19.65 13.18
C GLN A 255 -2.44 -19.23 13.08
N PRO A 256 -3.31 -20.04 12.43
CA PRO A 256 -4.74 -19.77 12.41
C PRO A 256 -5.33 -19.68 13.83
N GLY A 257 -6.04 -18.59 14.11
CA GLY A 257 -6.63 -18.31 15.43
C GLY A 257 -5.71 -17.60 16.43
N ASP A 258 -4.44 -17.38 16.12
CA ASP A 258 -3.58 -16.48 16.91
C ASP A 258 -4.13 -15.04 16.86
N VAL A 259 -4.00 -14.31 17.96
CA VAL A 259 -4.35 -12.88 18.06
C VAL A 259 -3.21 -12.13 18.73
N GLY A 260 -2.77 -11.01 18.17
CA GLY A 260 -1.69 -10.23 18.77
C GLY A 260 -1.14 -9.13 17.88
N VAL A 261 0.18 -8.93 18.00
CA VAL A 261 0.98 -7.97 17.21
C VAL A 261 1.92 -8.74 16.29
N ALA A 262 2.00 -8.36 15.02
CA ALA A 262 3.06 -8.79 14.11
C ALA A 262 3.33 -7.72 13.06
N GLN A 263 4.47 -7.04 13.17
CA GLN A 263 4.79 -5.87 12.34
C GLN A 263 6.07 -6.08 11.53
N MET A 264 6.03 -5.73 10.24
CA MET A 264 7.18 -5.68 9.35
C MET A 264 7.27 -4.32 8.64
N THR A 265 8.41 -3.64 8.75
CA THR A 265 8.72 -2.40 8.03
C THR A 265 10.00 -2.55 7.20
N ASP A 266 10.03 -1.93 6.01
CA ASP A 266 11.26 -1.77 5.19
C ASP A 266 11.86 -3.11 4.68
N PHE A 267 11.02 -4.06 4.28
CA PHE A 267 11.44 -5.36 3.73
C PHE A 267 11.20 -5.50 2.23
N LEU A 268 12.08 -6.27 1.58
CA LEU A 268 11.93 -6.70 0.19
C LEU A 268 11.81 -8.22 0.12
N PHE A 269 10.67 -8.72 -0.34
CA PHE A 269 10.44 -10.12 -0.66
C PHE A 269 10.91 -10.36 -2.09
N TYR A 270 12.05 -11.05 -2.25
CA TYR A 270 12.85 -10.98 -3.49
C TYR A 270 13.36 -12.37 -3.92
N PRO A 271 12.56 -13.16 -4.68
CA PRO A 271 13.06 -14.37 -5.34
C PRO A 271 14.02 -14.00 -6.47
N ALA A 272 15.32 -13.99 -6.16
CA ALA A 272 16.38 -13.66 -7.10
C ALA A 272 17.53 -14.67 -7.10
N GLY A 273 18.05 -14.95 -8.29
CA GLY A 273 19.03 -15.98 -8.58
C GLY A 273 19.05 -16.32 -10.07
N SER A 274 19.58 -17.49 -10.42
CA SER A 274 19.43 -18.03 -11.78
C SER A 274 17.96 -18.41 -12.05
N LYS A 275 17.56 -18.56 -13.33
CA LYS A 275 16.19 -19.00 -13.68
C LYS A 275 15.74 -20.29 -12.98
N GLU A 276 16.66 -21.19 -12.64
CA GLU A 276 16.36 -22.43 -11.91
C GLU A 276 16.17 -22.21 -10.40
N ASP A 277 16.79 -21.18 -9.83
CA ASP A 277 16.62 -20.77 -8.44
C ASP A 277 15.29 -20.05 -8.20
N VAL A 278 14.84 -19.26 -9.19
CA VAL A 278 13.67 -18.39 -9.05
C VAL A 278 12.38 -18.97 -9.63
N ASN A 279 12.43 -20.12 -10.32
CA ASN A 279 11.23 -20.86 -10.72
C ASN A 279 10.68 -21.66 -9.52
N LEU A 280 9.89 -20.99 -8.68
CA LEU A 280 9.32 -21.50 -7.44
C LEU A 280 7.77 -21.44 -7.48
N PRO A 281 7.09 -22.20 -8.34
CA PRO A 281 5.65 -22.05 -8.56
C PRO A 281 4.78 -22.56 -7.38
N GLY A 282 5.39 -23.06 -6.30
CA GLY A 282 4.77 -23.31 -5.00
C GLY A 282 5.05 -22.23 -3.94
N LEU A 283 5.85 -21.20 -4.24
CA LEU A 283 6.18 -20.13 -3.29
C LEU A 283 4.95 -19.26 -2.99
N VAL A 284 4.58 -19.17 -1.71
CA VAL A 284 3.82 -18.03 -1.19
C VAL A 284 4.84 -17.14 -0.49
N MET A 285 5.02 -15.86 -0.84
CA MET A 285 6.07 -15.08 -0.17
C MET A 285 5.71 -14.77 1.29
N VAL A 286 4.48 -14.29 1.50
CA VAL A 286 3.91 -14.02 2.82
C VAL A 286 2.55 -14.69 2.94
N GLU A 287 2.37 -15.47 4.01
CA GLU A 287 1.08 -15.94 4.49
C GLU A 287 0.81 -15.33 5.88
N VAL A 288 -0.32 -14.68 6.05
CA VAL A 288 -0.78 -14.14 7.34
C VAL A 288 -1.99 -14.94 7.80
N ASN A 289 -1.92 -15.44 9.03
CA ASN A 289 -3.00 -16.18 9.68
C ASN A 289 -3.54 -15.50 10.92
N MET A 290 -2.71 -14.79 11.68
CA MET A 290 -3.16 -14.17 12.93
C MET A 290 -4.02 -12.92 12.71
N ALA A 291 -4.93 -12.69 13.64
CA ALA A 291 -5.67 -11.46 13.77
C ALA A 291 -4.90 -10.40 14.58
N SER A 292 -5.23 -9.15 14.34
CA SER A 292 -4.77 -8.00 15.11
C SER A 292 -5.52 -7.92 16.44
N ALA A 293 -4.80 -7.70 17.56
CA ALA A 293 -5.45 -7.44 18.85
C ALA A 293 -6.21 -6.09 18.86
N ARG A 294 -5.65 -5.08 18.17
CA ARG A 294 -6.28 -3.79 17.86
C ARG A 294 -6.01 -3.47 16.38
N PRO A 295 -6.91 -2.79 15.65
CA PRO A 295 -6.73 -2.52 14.23
C PRO A 295 -5.35 -1.92 13.90
N GLY A 296 -4.52 -2.70 13.18
CA GLY A 296 -3.13 -2.32 12.83
C GLY A 296 -2.00 -3.02 13.59
N ASP A 297 -2.32 -3.82 14.62
CA ASP A 297 -1.30 -4.57 15.37
C ASP A 297 -0.63 -5.65 14.48
N VAL A 298 -1.32 -6.20 13.49
CA VAL A 298 -0.74 -7.03 12.42
C VAL A 298 -0.67 -6.20 11.13
N GLY A 299 0.54 -5.92 10.64
CA GLY A 299 0.67 -5.09 9.45
C GLY A 299 2.05 -5.01 8.79
N PHE A 300 2.00 -4.60 7.53
CA PHE A 300 3.13 -4.46 6.62
C PHE A 300 3.19 -3.02 6.09
N PHE A 301 4.39 -2.45 6.12
CA PHE A 301 4.59 -1.04 5.83
C PHE A 301 5.89 -0.84 5.04
N ASN A 302 5.87 -0.05 3.96
CA ASN A 302 7.04 0.17 3.10
C ASN A 302 7.75 -1.15 2.73
N SER A 303 6.95 -2.18 2.40
CA SER A 303 7.43 -3.55 2.24
C SER A 303 6.95 -4.11 0.90
N HIS A 304 7.87 -4.53 0.03
CA HIS A 304 7.60 -4.73 -1.40
C HIS A 304 7.99 -6.14 -1.89
N PHE A 305 7.32 -6.62 -2.93
CA PHE A 305 7.36 -7.99 -3.43
C PHE A 305 7.83 -7.96 -4.89
N LEU A 306 9.15 -8.05 -5.08
CA LEU A 306 9.78 -7.82 -6.37
C LEU A 306 10.16 -9.16 -7.00
N MET A 307 9.36 -9.67 -7.94
CA MET A 307 9.69 -10.84 -8.74
C MET A 307 10.36 -10.40 -10.04
N VAL A 308 11.60 -10.85 -10.26
CA VAL A 308 12.38 -10.51 -11.46
C VAL A 308 12.83 -11.81 -12.12
N GLY A 309 12.24 -12.14 -13.27
CA GLY A 309 12.52 -13.35 -14.06
C GLY A 309 12.16 -14.69 -13.39
N GLY A 310 11.26 -14.69 -12.41
CA GLY A 310 10.93 -15.85 -11.57
C GLY A 310 9.47 -16.29 -11.61
N THR A 311 9.13 -17.33 -10.85
CA THR A 311 7.75 -17.75 -10.61
C THR A 311 7.49 -17.87 -9.12
N ALA A 312 6.30 -17.42 -8.70
CA ALA A 312 5.79 -17.58 -7.35
C ALA A 312 4.31 -17.96 -7.44
N ARG A 313 3.78 -18.72 -6.48
CA ARG A 313 2.34 -18.99 -6.45
C ARG A 313 1.55 -17.73 -6.10
N LEU A 314 1.93 -17.04 -5.03
CA LEU A 314 1.30 -15.82 -4.52
C LEU A 314 2.37 -14.90 -3.92
N CYS A 315 2.24 -13.57 -4.04
CA CYS A 315 3.01 -12.63 -3.21
C CYS A 315 2.48 -12.61 -1.77
N ALA A 316 1.18 -12.40 -1.61
CA ALA A 316 0.52 -12.29 -0.32
C ALA A 316 -0.69 -13.23 -0.22
N HIS A 317 -0.87 -13.83 0.95
CA HIS A 317 -2.02 -14.68 1.29
C HIS A 317 -2.52 -14.32 2.69
N PHE A 318 -3.64 -13.62 2.78
CA PHE A 318 -4.34 -13.41 4.06
C PHE A 318 -5.39 -14.50 4.19
N THR A 319 -5.30 -15.32 5.23
CA THR A 319 -6.21 -16.45 5.41
C THR A 319 -7.48 -16.05 6.17
N GLU A 320 -8.45 -16.96 6.27
CA GLU A 320 -9.79 -16.73 6.85
C GLU A 320 -9.80 -16.22 8.31
N THR A 321 -8.69 -16.37 9.04
CA THR A 321 -8.53 -15.91 10.43
C THR A 321 -7.72 -14.61 10.55
N ALA A 322 -7.15 -14.10 9.46
CA ALA A 322 -6.27 -12.95 9.47
C ALA A 322 -7.02 -11.62 9.46
N SER A 323 -6.41 -10.59 10.05
CA SER A 323 -6.82 -9.19 9.87
C SER A 323 -5.57 -8.32 9.78
N VAL A 324 -5.34 -7.70 8.62
CA VAL A 324 -4.05 -7.12 8.25
C VAL A 324 -4.22 -5.66 7.84
N TYR A 325 -3.31 -4.79 8.28
CA TYR A 325 -3.12 -3.48 7.69
C TYR A 325 -1.91 -3.48 6.75
N TRP A 326 -2.06 -2.96 5.54
CA TRP A 326 -1.08 -3.11 4.46
C TRP A 326 -0.96 -1.80 3.70
N GLU A 327 0.17 -1.10 3.86
CA GLU A 327 0.33 0.28 3.37
C GLU A 327 1.70 0.49 2.72
N ASN A 328 1.69 1.22 1.60
CA ASN A 328 2.88 1.52 0.81
C ASN A 328 3.66 0.25 0.45
N SER A 329 2.99 -0.67 -0.25
CA SER A 329 3.51 -1.96 -0.67
C SER A 329 3.26 -2.15 -2.15
N TRP A 330 4.26 -2.67 -2.86
CA TRP A 330 4.22 -2.90 -4.31
C TRP A 330 4.58 -4.35 -4.59
N ALA A 331 3.71 -5.09 -5.28
CA ALA A 331 4.02 -6.41 -5.82
C ALA A 331 4.15 -6.32 -7.35
N THR A 332 5.19 -6.92 -7.94
CA THR A 332 5.37 -6.87 -9.40
C THR A 332 6.04 -8.13 -9.93
N ALA A 333 5.56 -8.60 -11.08
CA ALA A 333 6.12 -9.70 -11.86
C ALA A 333 6.84 -9.19 -13.12
N GLN A 334 8.09 -8.76 -12.99
CA GLN A 334 8.86 -8.21 -14.11
C GLN A 334 9.42 -9.30 -15.03
N ASP A 335 9.46 -9.02 -16.33
CA ASP A 335 10.12 -9.81 -17.40
C ASP A 335 9.74 -11.30 -17.49
N ASN A 336 8.56 -11.58 -18.06
CA ASN A 336 8.05 -12.94 -18.34
C ASN A 336 7.93 -13.83 -17.07
N SER A 337 7.78 -13.20 -15.90
CA SER A 337 7.59 -13.87 -14.61
C SER A 337 6.15 -14.34 -14.45
N VAL A 338 5.95 -15.55 -13.90
CA VAL A 338 4.61 -16.14 -13.75
C VAL A 338 4.19 -16.18 -12.29
N SER A 339 3.11 -15.48 -11.93
CA SER A 339 2.65 -15.43 -10.54
C SER A 339 1.14 -15.20 -10.33
N GLY A 340 0.69 -15.40 -9.08
CA GLY A 340 -0.61 -14.95 -8.54
C GLY A 340 -0.42 -13.95 -7.37
N PRO A 341 -1.50 -13.63 -6.64
CA PRO A 341 -1.86 -12.30 -6.13
C PRO A 341 -0.86 -11.56 -5.25
N GLY A 342 -1.00 -10.24 -5.37
CA GLY A 342 -0.62 -9.19 -4.45
C GLY A 342 -1.02 -7.85 -5.09
N PHE A 343 -1.23 -6.79 -4.30
CA PHE A 343 -1.41 -5.43 -4.85
C PHE A 343 -0.29 -5.09 -5.83
N GLY A 344 -0.57 -5.04 -7.13
CA GLY A 344 0.52 -5.21 -8.07
C GLY A 344 0.23 -5.45 -9.53
N GLU A 345 1.32 -5.81 -10.21
CA GLU A 345 1.44 -5.70 -11.67
C GLU A 345 1.94 -7.01 -12.29
N HIS A 346 1.38 -7.31 -13.47
CA HIS A 346 1.80 -8.40 -14.36
C HIS A 346 1.65 -9.84 -13.81
N HIS A 347 0.85 -10.06 -12.78
CA HIS A 347 0.45 -11.39 -12.34
C HIS A 347 -0.42 -12.09 -13.41
N VAL A 348 -0.34 -13.42 -13.49
CA VAL A 348 -0.88 -14.24 -14.60
C VAL A 348 -2.36 -14.62 -14.43
N LEU A 349 -2.84 -14.81 -13.21
CA LEU A 349 -4.26 -15.11 -12.99
C LEU A 349 -5.03 -13.83 -12.64
N TYR A 350 -4.51 -13.05 -11.70
CA TYR A 350 -5.13 -11.84 -11.17
C TYR A 350 -4.11 -11.02 -10.37
N GLN A 351 -4.32 -9.70 -10.29
CA GLN A 351 -3.51 -8.83 -9.43
C GLN A 351 -4.04 -8.91 -7.98
N LEU A 352 -5.28 -8.49 -7.75
CA LEU A 352 -6.00 -8.65 -6.48
C LEU A 352 -7.12 -9.71 -6.59
N ASN A 353 -7.25 -10.53 -5.54
CA ASN A 353 -8.37 -11.44 -5.36
C ASN A 353 -8.91 -11.35 -3.93
N ILE A 354 -10.23 -11.22 -3.83
CA ILE A 354 -10.97 -11.13 -2.58
C ILE A 354 -12.03 -12.25 -2.66
N HIS A 355 -11.82 -13.34 -1.94
CA HIS A 355 -12.64 -14.55 -2.02
C HIS A 355 -13.14 -14.97 -0.63
N ASN A 356 -14.45 -15.17 -0.48
CA ASN A 356 -15.12 -15.49 0.80
C ASN A 356 -14.73 -14.53 1.95
N ALA A 357 -14.38 -13.29 1.64
CA ALA A 357 -13.87 -12.32 2.60
C ALA A 357 -14.98 -11.42 3.15
N LYS A 358 -14.70 -10.77 4.29
CA LYS A 358 -15.57 -9.74 4.86
C LYS A 358 -14.78 -8.52 5.32
N ASP A 359 -15.47 -7.38 5.39
CA ASP A 359 -14.96 -6.14 6.01
C ASP A 359 -13.63 -5.64 5.39
N VAL A 360 -13.53 -5.72 4.07
CA VAL A 360 -12.32 -5.35 3.31
C VAL A 360 -12.40 -3.90 2.82
N PHE A 361 -11.34 -3.13 3.05
CA PHE A 361 -11.12 -1.81 2.43
C PHE A 361 -9.86 -1.81 1.56
N VAL A 362 -9.94 -1.13 0.41
CA VAL A 362 -8.85 -0.93 -0.54
C VAL A 362 -8.89 0.51 -1.04
N GLY A 363 -7.78 1.25 -0.96
CA GLY A 363 -7.72 2.64 -1.38
C GLY A 363 -6.30 3.21 -1.46
N LEU A 364 -5.73 3.52 -2.62
CA LEU A 364 -6.16 3.13 -3.98
C LEU A 364 -5.49 1.81 -4.40
N GLU A 365 -6.09 1.11 -5.36
CA GLU A 365 -5.44 0.01 -6.07
C GLU A 365 -4.92 0.49 -7.42
N GLN A 366 -3.70 0.09 -7.76
CA GLN A 366 -3.18 0.15 -9.11
C GLN A 366 -2.72 -1.26 -9.52
N GLY A 367 -2.84 -1.58 -10.80
CA GLY A 367 -2.29 -2.80 -11.37
C GLY A 367 -2.22 -2.76 -12.89
N GLU A 368 -1.30 -3.55 -13.45
CA GLU A 368 -1.08 -3.66 -14.89
C GLU A 368 -1.27 -5.09 -15.40
N ALA A 369 -1.78 -5.19 -16.62
CA ALA A 369 -1.86 -6.47 -17.32
C ALA A 369 -0.45 -7.05 -17.57
N PRO A 370 -0.25 -8.37 -17.49
CA PRO A 370 0.97 -9.02 -17.96
C PRO A 370 1.14 -8.84 -19.47
N TYR A 371 2.16 -8.08 -19.90
CA TYR A 371 2.30 -7.64 -21.30
C TYR A 371 2.47 -8.78 -22.32
N TRP A 372 2.88 -9.97 -21.87
CA TRP A 372 2.98 -11.16 -22.71
C TRP A 372 1.63 -11.86 -22.94
N HIS A 373 0.58 -11.54 -22.20
CA HIS A 373 -0.78 -12.06 -22.43
C HIS A 373 -1.45 -11.37 -23.62
N GLY A 374 -2.44 -12.03 -24.21
CA GLY A 374 -3.15 -11.50 -25.38
C GLY A 374 -2.77 -12.21 -26.68
N GLN A 375 -3.13 -11.59 -27.79
CA GLN A 375 -3.11 -12.21 -29.11
C GLN A 375 -1.71 -12.72 -29.53
N GLY A 376 -1.67 -13.95 -30.05
CA GLY A 376 -0.45 -14.60 -30.52
C GLY A 376 0.33 -15.39 -29.45
N ASN A 377 -0.04 -15.30 -28.17
CA ASN A 377 0.51 -16.21 -27.15
C ASN A 377 -0.19 -17.57 -27.19
N THR A 378 0.58 -18.65 -26.97
CA THR A 378 0.12 -20.04 -26.91
C THR A 378 -0.16 -20.53 -25.48
N LEU A 379 0.38 -19.84 -24.47
CA LEU A 379 0.11 -20.10 -23.05
C LEU A 379 -0.92 -19.09 -22.55
N LEU A 380 -2.18 -19.52 -22.48
CA LEU A 380 -3.30 -18.70 -22.02
C LEU A 380 -3.73 -19.09 -20.59
N PRO A 381 -4.04 -18.12 -19.71
CA PRO A 381 -4.68 -18.36 -18.42
C PRO A 381 -5.84 -19.38 -18.50
N PRO A 382 -5.93 -20.33 -17.56
CA PRO A 382 -5.18 -20.42 -16.30
C PRO A 382 -3.77 -21.04 -16.39
N ALA A 383 -3.19 -21.28 -17.59
CA ALA A 383 -1.83 -21.78 -17.70
C ALA A 383 -0.80 -20.79 -17.08
N PRO A 384 0.29 -21.29 -16.46
CA PRO A 384 0.64 -22.70 -16.25
C PRO A 384 -0.01 -23.32 -15.00
N PHE A 385 -0.76 -22.55 -14.21
CA PHE A 385 -1.36 -23.01 -12.95
C PHE A 385 -2.60 -23.91 -13.13
N ALA A 386 -3.07 -24.15 -14.35
CA ALA A 386 -4.27 -24.94 -14.67
C ALA A 386 -4.38 -26.28 -13.89
N ASN A 387 -3.26 -27.00 -13.72
CA ASN A 387 -3.21 -28.28 -12.99
C ASN A 387 -3.01 -28.14 -11.46
N SER A 388 -3.12 -26.93 -10.94
CA SER A 388 -2.82 -26.54 -9.55
C SER A 388 -3.70 -25.38 -9.05
N LEU A 389 -4.83 -25.11 -9.72
CA LEU A 389 -5.76 -24.05 -9.35
C LEU A 389 -6.28 -24.26 -7.92
N ARG A 390 -6.39 -23.16 -7.18
CA ARG A 390 -7.10 -23.13 -5.89
C ARG A 390 -8.59 -22.89 -6.14
N PRO A 391 -9.50 -23.28 -5.22
CA PRO A 391 -10.92 -22.96 -5.33
C PRO A 391 -11.24 -21.46 -5.46
N SER A 392 -10.33 -20.60 -5.00
CA SER A 392 -10.41 -19.14 -5.09
C SER A 392 -9.87 -18.56 -6.41
N ASP A 393 -9.19 -19.34 -7.25
CA ASP A 393 -8.61 -18.83 -8.51
C ASP A 393 -9.69 -18.75 -9.61
N PRO A 394 -9.57 -17.79 -10.56
CA PRO A 394 -10.34 -17.83 -11.79
C PRO A 394 -9.83 -18.96 -12.69
N ASP A 395 -10.74 -19.83 -13.12
CA ASP A 395 -10.46 -20.92 -14.06
C ASP A 395 -10.58 -20.49 -15.54
N PHE A 396 -11.08 -19.27 -15.78
CA PHE A 396 -11.37 -18.70 -17.09
C PHE A 396 -12.36 -19.55 -17.92
N SER A 397 -13.22 -20.35 -17.29
CA SER A 397 -14.23 -21.19 -17.96
C SER A 397 -15.25 -20.40 -18.77
N TRP A 398 -15.50 -19.14 -18.41
CA TRP A 398 -16.38 -18.22 -19.15
C TRP A 398 -15.77 -17.71 -20.47
N CYS A 399 -14.47 -17.92 -20.71
CA CYS A 399 -13.78 -17.55 -21.93
C CYS A 399 -13.63 -18.77 -22.87
N PRO A 400 -13.85 -18.62 -24.19
CA PRO A 400 -13.45 -19.65 -25.16
C PRO A 400 -11.97 -20.04 -24.99
N ALA A 401 -11.64 -21.31 -25.20
CA ALA A 401 -10.30 -21.85 -24.95
C ALA A 401 -9.18 -21.13 -25.74
N ASN A 402 -9.52 -20.58 -26.90
CA ASN A 402 -8.63 -19.85 -27.82
C ASN A 402 -8.82 -18.33 -27.80
N ASP A 403 -9.70 -17.76 -26.96
CA ASP A 403 -9.85 -16.31 -26.85
C ASP A 403 -8.76 -15.74 -25.95
N ALA A 404 -7.65 -15.38 -26.57
CA ALA A 404 -6.47 -14.83 -25.91
C ALA A 404 -6.69 -13.44 -25.28
N LYS A 405 -7.73 -12.68 -25.67
CA LYS A 405 -8.05 -11.38 -25.06
C LYS A 405 -8.99 -11.52 -23.86
N CYS A 406 -9.86 -12.53 -23.87
CA CYS A 406 -10.66 -12.91 -22.71
C CYS A 406 -9.80 -13.60 -21.64
N ARG A 407 -8.87 -14.46 -22.06
CA ARG A 407 -7.88 -15.11 -21.19
C ARG A 407 -6.69 -14.18 -20.91
N MET A 408 -6.95 -13.10 -20.20
CA MET A 408 -5.94 -12.20 -19.64
C MET A 408 -6.19 -12.02 -18.13
N ALA A 409 -5.15 -11.66 -17.37
CA ALA A 409 -5.26 -11.59 -15.92
C ALA A 409 -6.23 -10.48 -15.48
N LEU A 410 -7.10 -10.78 -14.51
CA LEU A 410 -8.02 -9.79 -13.95
C LEU A 410 -7.24 -8.80 -13.07
N TYR A 411 -7.63 -7.53 -13.05
CA TYR A 411 -7.06 -6.60 -12.06
C TYR A 411 -7.64 -6.92 -10.68
N GLN A 412 -8.96 -6.96 -10.58
CA GLN A 412 -9.68 -7.41 -9.40
C GLN A 412 -10.58 -8.62 -9.73
N TYR A 413 -10.50 -9.64 -8.90
CA TYR A 413 -11.46 -10.74 -8.85
C TYR A 413 -12.10 -10.76 -7.44
N VAL A 414 -13.39 -10.45 -7.34
CA VAL A 414 -14.08 -10.37 -6.03
C VAL A 414 -15.24 -11.34 -6.04
N THR A 415 -15.21 -12.34 -5.15
CA THR A 415 -16.16 -13.46 -5.18
C THR A 415 -16.68 -13.82 -3.79
N ASN A 416 -17.99 -14.08 -3.69
CA ASN A 416 -18.68 -14.54 -2.48
C ASN A 416 -18.40 -13.71 -1.21
N SER A 417 -18.05 -12.43 -1.35
CA SER A 417 -17.53 -11.59 -0.28
C SER A 417 -18.55 -10.53 0.17
N THR A 418 -18.40 -10.01 1.39
CA THR A 418 -19.36 -9.07 1.97
C THR A 418 -18.74 -7.83 2.65
N GLY A 419 -19.36 -6.66 2.49
CA GLY A 419 -18.84 -5.42 3.07
C GLY A 419 -17.50 -4.99 2.47
N VAL A 420 -17.32 -5.22 1.16
CA VAL A 420 -16.09 -4.91 0.43
C VAL A 420 -16.17 -3.49 -0.13
N ASN A 421 -15.13 -2.68 0.13
CA ASN A 421 -15.07 -1.26 -0.15
C ASN A 421 -13.80 -0.93 -0.94
N LEU A 422 -13.93 -0.64 -2.24
CA LEU A 422 -12.82 -0.39 -3.15
C LEU A 422 -12.89 1.09 -3.61
N TYR A 423 -11.82 1.85 -3.41
CA TYR A 423 -11.78 3.30 -3.66
C TYR A 423 -10.59 3.69 -4.54
N GLY A 424 -10.85 3.90 -5.83
CA GLY A 424 -9.83 4.14 -6.84
C GLY A 424 -9.22 2.84 -7.33
N GLY A 425 -9.63 2.43 -8.54
CA GLY A 425 -8.96 1.39 -9.31
C GLY A 425 -8.23 2.01 -10.50
N ALA A 426 -6.94 1.72 -10.64
CA ALA A 426 -6.06 2.24 -11.67
C ALA A 426 -5.49 1.09 -12.51
N PHE A 427 -6.20 0.70 -13.56
CA PHE A 427 -6.00 -0.59 -14.26
C PHE A 427 -5.50 -0.40 -15.69
N TRP A 428 -4.24 -0.75 -15.96
CA TRP A 428 -3.58 -0.39 -17.21
C TRP A 428 -3.18 -1.57 -18.08
N ASN A 429 -3.63 -1.55 -19.34
CA ASN A 429 -3.14 -2.45 -20.39
C ASN A 429 -2.41 -1.65 -21.48
N PHE A 430 -1.13 -1.34 -21.26
CA PHE A 430 -0.32 -0.60 -22.22
C PHE A 430 0.19 -1.46 -23.40
N ARG A 431 0.37 -2.77 -23.17
CA ARG A 431 1.00 -3.70 -24.11
C ARG A 431 0.39 -5.10 -24.00
N ALA A 432 0.33 -5.80 -25.14
CA ALA A 432 -0.16 -7.18 -25.18
C ALA A 432 0.49 -8.03 -26.29
N GLY A 433 0.31 -9.34 -26.16
CA GLY A 433 0.65 -10.37 -27.13
C GLY A 433 2.09 -10.89 -26.99
N ALA A 434 2.41 -11.91 -27.78
CA ALA A 434 3.72 -12.57 -27.75
C ALA A 434 4.91 -11.64 -28.07
N SER A 435 4.67 -10.50 -28.73
CA SER A 435 5.66 -9.46 -29.03
C SER A 435 5.63 -8.25 -28.08
N GLN A 436 4.74 -8.25 -27.06
CA GLN A 436 4.54 -7.14 -26.12
C GLN A 436 4.33 -5.78 -26.83
N GLY A 437 3.59 -5.81 -27.94
CA GLY A 437 3.30 -4.65 -28.78
C GLY A 437 2.42 -3.63 -28.06
N LEU A 438 2.58 -2.34 -28.37
CA LEU A 438 1.75 -1.27 -27.82
C LEU A 438 0.28 -1.45 -28.23
N CYS A 439 -0.61 -1.24 -27.27
CA CYS A 439 -2.06 -1.34 -27.46
C CYS A 439 -2.61 -0.11 -28.21
N THR A 440 -3.18 -0.37 -29.40
CA THR A 440 -3.83 0.61 -30.30
C THR A 440 -5.37 0.55 -30.24
N GLY A 441 -5.91 -0.30 -29.37
CA GLY A 441 -7.33 -0.58 -29.17
C GLY A 441 -7.50 -1.51 -27.98
N ASP A 442 -8.65 -2.17 -27.84
CA ASP A 442 -8.86 -3.14 -26.75
C ASP A 442 -7.91 -4.32 -26.86
N CYS A 443 -6.99 -4.41 -25.90
CA CYS A 443 -6.04 -5.50 -25.77
C CYS A 443 -6.62 -6.63 -24.91
N GLN A 444 -7.40 -6.29 -23.89
CA GLN A 444 -8.03 -7.21 -22.95
C GLN A 444 -9.55 -7.06 -22.97
N THR A 445 -10.26 -8.18 -22.81
CA THR A 445 -11.72 -8.19 -22.88
C THR A 445 -12.35 -7.77 -21.57
N ASN A 446 -11.81 -8.14 -20.40
CA ASN A 446 -12.43 -7.91 -19.09
C ASN A 446 -11.39 -7.40 -18.08
N ALA A 447 -11.63 -6.24 -17.46
CA ALA A 447 -10.75 -5.70 -16.42
C ALA A 447 -11.00 -6.33 -15.04
N VAL A 448 -12.20 -6.14 -14.47
CA VAL A 448 -12.58 -6.75 -13.18
C VAL A 448 -13.75 -7.72 -13.33
N LEU A 449 -13.82 -8.69 -12.44
CA LEU A 449 -14.92 -9.67 -12.35
C LEU A 449 -15.43 -9.76 -10.91
N TYR A 450 -16.71 -9.45 -10.73
CA TYR A 450 -17.39 -9.43 -9.43
C TYR A 450 -18.53 -10.47 -9.39
N GLU A 451 -18.47 -11.44 -8.49
CA GLU A 451 -19.45 -12.54 -8.41
C GLU A 451 -20.04 -12.74 -7.02
N ASN A 452 -21.36 -12.90 -6.93
CA ASN A 452 -22.08 -13.34 -5.73
C ASN A 452 -21.79 -12.53 -4.45
N ASN A 453 -21.33 -11.28 -4.60
CA ASN A 453 -20.99 -10.41 -3.48
C ASN A 453 -22.23 -9.72 -2.91
N GLN A 454 -22.19 -9.46 -1.60
CA GLN A 454 -23.20 -8.68 -0.88
C GLN A 454 -22.55 -7.40 -0.36
N LYS A 455 -23.17 -6.22 -0.49
CA LYS A 455 -22.57 -4.95 -0.05
C LYS A 455 -21.14 -4.75 -0.59
N LEU A 456 -20.94 -4.99 -1.88
CA LEU A 456 -19.72 -4.60 -2.61
C LEU A 456 -19.91 -3.19 -3.18
N TYR A 457 -19.01 -2.30 -2.84
CA TYR A 457 -18.98 -0.92 -3.32
C TYR A 457 -17.61 -0.64 -3.92
N SER A 458 -17.57 -0.32 -5.22
CA SER A 458 -16.35 0.00 -5.94
C SER A 458 -16.50 1.39 -6.56
N TYR A 459 -15.65 2.33 -6.17
CA TYR A 459 -15.71 3.74 -6.56
C TYR A 459 -14.50 4.09 -7.42
N GLY A 460 -14.73 4.77 -8.54
CA GLY A 460 -13.67 5.26 -9.43
C GLY A 460 -12.82 4.15 -10.06
N ILE A 461 -13.45 3.27 -10.84
CA ILE A 461 -12.76 2.26 -11.64
C ILE A 461 -12.27 2.92 -12.93
N GLY A 462 -10.98 3.21 -13.04
CA GLY A 462 -10.31 3.66 -14.25
C GLY A 462 -9.62 2.50 -14.97
N THR A 463 -9.84 2.37 -16.28
CA THR A 463 -9.16 1.38 -17.12
C THR A 463 -8.49 2.02 -18.34
N ILE A 464 -7.48 1.34 -18.92
CA ILE A 464 -6.87 1.70 -20.21
C ILE A 464 -6.81 0.45 -21.10
N ASN A 465 -7.44 0.52 -22.28
CA ASN A 465 -7.44 -0.51 -23.32
C ASN A 465 -8.12 -1.85 -22.94
N ASP A 466 -9.05 -1.80 -21.97
CA ASP A 466 -9.94 -2.89 -21.59
C ASP A 466 -11.35 -2.68 -22.16
N LYS A 467 -11.91 -3.70 -22.83
CA LYS A 467 -13.24 -3.60 -23.49
C LYS A 467 -14.39 -3.52 -22.48
N ASN A 468 -14.42 -4.44 -21.53
CA ASN A 468 -15.40 -4.50 -20.44
C ASN A 468 -14.70 -4.07 -19.16
N MET A 469 -15.19 -2.98 -18.56
CA MET A 469 -14.64 -2.46 -17.31
C MET A 469 -15.08 -3.30 -16.13
N VAL A 470 -16.35 -3.72 -16.09
CA VAL A 470 -16.90 -4.59 -15.05
C VAL A 470 -17.67 -5.74 -15.70
N LEU A 471 -17.23 -6.96 -15.43
CA LEU A 471 -17.97 -8.19 -15.67
C LEU A 471 -18.60 -8.65 -14.34
N GLU A 472 -19.86 -9.07 -14.36
CA GLU A 472 -20.53 -9.62 -13.18
C GLU A 472 -21.25 -10.94 -13.48
N THR A 473 -21.70 -11.61 -12.42
CA THR A 473 -22.64 -12.73 -12.57
C THR A 473 -24.05 -12.19 -12.85
N GLY A 474 -24.60 -12.58 -14.00
CA GLY A 474 -25.90 -12.11 -14.48
C GLY A 474 -27.11 -12.79 -13.81
N PRO A 475 -28.33 -12.37 -14.19
CA PRO A 475 -29.57 -12.92 -13.66
C PRO A 475 -29.62 -14.45 -13.77
N GLY A 476 -29.95 -15.13 -12.67
CA GLY A 476 -29.99 -16.60 -12.62
C GLY A 476 -28.64 -17.29 -12.37
N GLY A 477 -27.55 -16.56 -12.12
CA GLY A 477 -26.28 -17.10 -11.59
C GLY A 477 -25.35 -17.78 -12.58
N ASN A 478 -25.88 -18.26 -13.71
CA ASN A 478 -25.18 -19.20 -14.60
C ASN A 478 -24.46 -18.57 -15.80
N VAL A 479 -24.53 -17.24 -15.98
CA VAL A 479 -23.98 -16.53 -17.15
C VAL A 479 -23.25 -15.26 -16.68
N LYS A 480 -22.13 -14.92 -17.31
CA LYS A 480 -21.43 -13.64 -17.06
C LYS A 480 -22.00 -12.53 -17.95
N THR A 481 -22.26 -11.37 -17.37
CA THR A 481 -22.84 -10.20 -18.04
C THR A 481 -21.97 -8.97 -17.85
N VAL A 482 -21.85 -8.14 -18.90
CA VAL A 482 -21.09 -6.89 -18.84
C VAL A 482 -21.94 -5.83 -18.12
N ALA A 483 -21.55 -5.47 -16.90
CA ALA A 483 -22.20 -4.41 -16.14
C ALA A 483 -21.73 -3.01 -16.58
N ALA A 484 -20.47 -2.88 -17.00
CA ALA A 484 -19.94 -1.65 -17.56
C ALA A 484 -18.99 -1.94 -18.73
N ALA A 485 -19.32 -1.38 -19.90
CA ALA A 485 -18.48 -1.43 -21.11
C ALA A 485 -17.75 -0.09 -21.29
N ARG A 486 -16.52 -0.15 -21.83
CA ARG A 486 -15.68 1.03 -22.10
C ARG A 486 -16.36 2.06 -22.99
N ASP A 487 -17.06 1.62 -24.03
CA ASP A 487 -17.68 2.50 -25.02
C ASP A 487 -18.81 3.37 -24.44
N ALA A 488 -19.40 2.96 -23.32
CA ALA A 488 -20.38 3.75 -22.57
C ALA A 488 -19.75 4.65 -21.49
N ASN A 489 -18.44 4.55 -21.25
CA ASN A 489 -17.71 5.17 -20.12
C ASN A 489 -16.38 5.82 -20.57
N PHE A 490 -16.27 6.21 -21.84
CA PHE A 490 -14.99 6.63 -22.45
C PHE A 490 -14.41 7.90 -21.80
N GLY A 491 -13.10 7.89 -21.58
CA GLY A 491 -12.32 9.07 -21.17
C GLY A 491 -11.73 9.80 -22.38
N SER A 492 -11.33 11.05 -22.18
CA SER A 492 -10.47 11.75 -23.15
C SER A 492 -9.07 11.11 -23.16
N PRO A 493 -8.42 10.91 -24.32
CA PRO A 493 -7.04 10.42 -24.37
C PRO A 493 -6.10 11.36 -23.60
N LEU A 494 -5.16 10.77 -22.84
CA LEU A 494 -4.16 11.55 -22.12
C LEU A 494 -3.15 12.17 -23.11
N PRO A 495 -2.73 13.44 -22.91
CA PRO A 495 -1.65 14.03 -23.70
C PRO A 495 -0.38 13.15 -23.67
N GLY A 496 0.15 12.82 -24.85
CA GLY A 496 1.27 11.88 -25.01
C GLY A 496 0.87 10.41 -25.18
N PHE A 497 -0.38 10.03 -24.90
CA PHE A 497 -0.90 8.66 -25.00
C PHE A 497 -2.11 8.56 -25.95
N THR A 498 -2.05 9.22 -27.10
CA THR A 498 -3.17 9.39 -28.04
C THR A 498 -3.70 8.09 -28.67
N ILE A 499 -2.94 6.99 -28.59
CA ILE A 499 -3.36 5.66 -29.07
C ILE A 499 -4.15 4.86 -28.03
N HIS A 500 -4.11 5.27 -26.76
CA HIS A 500 -4.74 4.56 -25.67
C HIS A 500 -6.18 5.02 -25.44
N ARG A 501 -7.00 4.09 -24.96
CA ARG A 501 -8.43 4.25 -24.80
C ARG A 501 -8.79 4.16 -23.32
N PRO A 502 -8.67 5.27 -22.57
CA PRO A 502 -9.07 5.30 -21.17
C PRO A 502 -10.58 5.24 -21.02
N ALA A 503 -11.06 4.72 -19.90
CA ALA A 503 -12.46 4.79 -19.50
C ALA A 503 -12.58 4.86 -17.98
N PHE A 504 -13.71 5.37 -17.49
CA PHE A 504 -13.94 5.60 -16.06
C PHE A 504 -15.38 5.31 -15.63
N VAL A 505 -15.55 4.41 -14.66
CA VAL A 505 -16.82 4.15 -13.97
C VAL A 505 -16.76 4.82 -12.60
N ALA A 506 -17.61 5.81 -12.39
CA ALA A 506 -17.64 6.58 -11.13
C ALA A 506 -17.99 5.71 -9.92
N ALA A 507 -18.93 4.77 -10.07
CA ALA A 507 -19.27 3.79 -9.03
C ALA A 507 -19.92 2.53 -9.61
N TYR A 508 -19.64 1.39 -8.99
CA TYR A 508 -20.39 0.14 -9.08
C TYR A 508 -20.84 -0.24 -7.66
N LEU A 509 -22.15 -0.39 -7.46
CA LEU A 509 -22.76 -0.59 -6.13
C LEU A 509 -23.66 -1.82 -6.16
N ARG A 510 -23.29 -2.86 -5.41
CA ARG A 510 -24.05 -4.12 -5.31
C ARG A 510 -24.37 -4.40 -3.85
N GLN A 511 -25.56 -4.01 -3.41
CA GLN A 511 -26.00 -4.17 -2.01
C GLN A 511 -26.39 -5.62 -1.68
N GLY A 512 -26.85 -6.37 -2.68
CA GLY A 512 -27.38 -7.74 -2.58
C GLY A 512 -28.64 -7.88 -3.44
N LEU A 513 -29.20 -9.09 -3.47
CA LEU A 513 -30.64 -9.32 -3.69
C LEU A 513 -31.26 -9.69 -2.33
#